data_AF-A0A7S0J0Y6-F1
#
_entry.id   AF-A0A7S0J0Y6-F1
#
_cell.length_a   1.000
_cell.length_b   1.000
_cell.length_c   1.000
_cell.angle_alpha   90.00
_cell.angle_beta   90.00
_cell.angle_gamma   90.00
#
_symmetry.space_group_name_H-M   'P 1'
#
loop_
_entity.id
_entity.type
_entity.pdbx_description
1 polymer ?
#
loop_
_entity_poly.entity_id
_entity_poly.type
_entity_poly.pdbx_seq_one_letter_code
_entity_poly.pdbx_strand_id
1 'polypeptide(L)'
;RGEANGVADAQLWEAKRIKDAIVHPVTGEKMFLPGRMSAFVPVNTIPTAGMLLASSPASTVFWQWINQSVNVLCNYVNRSGAAVDTTQIAQAYGLAVGVSCSIAVGAKKLVESGPPMVKRLGIAVPYAA
;
A
#
# COMPACT_ATOMS: atom_id res chain seq x y z
N ARG A 1 -1.97 -28.38 -18.27
CA ARG A 1 -1.18 -28.82 -19.43
C ARG A 1 -1.15 -27.66 -20.41
N GLY A 2 -0.01 -26.99 -20.57
CA GLY A 2 0.18 -25.96 -21.58
C GLY A 2 0.78 -26.62 -22.81
N GLU A 3 -0.04 -26.93 -23.81
CA GLU A 3 0.40 -27.52 -25.06
C GLU A 3 0.53 -26.40 -26.10
N ALA A 4 1.64 -25.66 -26.04
CA ALA A 4 2.04 -24.79 -27.14
C ALA A 4 3.00 -25.58 -28.02
N ASN A 5 2.44 -26.28 -29.01
CA ASN A 5 3.20 -27.09 -29.95
C ASN A 5 4.31 -26.26 -30.61
N GLY A 6 5.58 -26.60 -30.33
CA GLY A 6 6.76 -25.98 -30.96
C GLY A 6 7.38 -24.78 -30.23
N VAL A 7 6.98 -24.47 -29.00
CA VAL A 7 7.56 -23.37 -28.20
C VAL A 7 8.57 -23.93 -27.19
N ALA A 8 9.72 -23.27 -27.01
CA ALA A 8 10.72 -23.70 -26.02
C ALA A 8 10.21 -23.49 -24.59
N ASP A 9 10.52 -24.42 -23.67
CA ASP A 9 10.09 -24.36 -22.26
C ASP A 9 10.39 -23.01 -21.59
N ALA A 10 11.56 -22.42 -21.88
CA ALA A 10 11.94 -21.11 -21.37
C ALA A 10 10.94 -20.00 -21.77
N GLN A 11 10.42 -20.05 -22.99
CA GLN A 11 9.44 -19.08 -23.48
C GLN A 11 8.07 -19.29 -22.82
N LEU A 12 7.69 -20.55 -22.54
CA LEU A 12 6.46 -20.86 -21.81
C LEU A 12 6.51 -20.38 -20.36
N TRP A 13 7.65 -20.57 -19.69
CA TRP A 13 7.88 -20.07 -18.33
C TRP A 13 7.85 -18.54 -18.27
N GLU A 14 8.47 -17.86 -19.22
CA GLU A 14 8.44 -16.40 -19.27
C GLU A 14 7.04 -15.86 -19.55
N ALA A 15 6.30 -16.45 -20.49
CA ALA A 15 4.93 -16.08 -20.77
C ALA A 15 4.02 -16.28 -19.53
N LYS A 16 4.21 -17.38 -18.79
CA LYS A 16 3.51 -17.63 -17.52
C LYS A 16 3.85 -16.57 -16.48
N ARG A 17 5.14 -16.25 -16.31
CA ARG A 17 5.60 -15.22 -15.37
C ARG A 17 4.96 -13.85 -15.66
N ILE A 18 4.94 -13.44 -16.93
CA ILE A 18 4.32 -12.18 -17.37
C ILE A 18 2.81 -12.19 -17.12
N LYS A 19 2.13 -13.29 -17.47
CA LYS A 19 0.69 -13.44 -17.24
C LYS A 19 0.35 -13.35 -15.76
N ASP A 20 1.03 -14.13 -14.92
CA ASP A 20 0.78 -14.20 -13.48
C ASP A 20 1.11 -12.87 -12.78
N ALA A 21 1.98 -12.04 -13.36
CA ALA A 21 2.27 -10.69 -12.87
C ALA A 21 1.23 -9.62 -13.22
N ILE A 22 0.35 -9.88 -14.21
CA ILE A 22 -0.56 -8.88 -14.79
C ILE A 22 -2.03 -9.22 -14.54
N VAL A 23 -2.35 -10.51 -14.49
CA VAL A 23 -3.72 -11.01 -14.49
C VAL A 23 -4.10 -11.50 -13.10
N HIS A 24 -5.27 -11.10 -12.62
CA HIS A 24 -5.79 -11.54 -11.33
C HIS A 24 -6.11 -13.04 -11.39
N PRO A 25 -5.63 -13.86 -10.42
CA PRO A 25 -5.71 -15.32 -10.51
C PRO A 25 -7.15 -15.85 -10.46
N VAL A 26 -8.05 -15.13 -9.76
CA VAL A 26 -9.46 -15.53 -9.62
C VAL A 26 -10.37 -14.96 -10.71
N THR A 27 -10.34 -13.64 -10.96
CA THR A 27 -11.26 -13.01 -11.93
C THR A 27 -10.78 -13.14 -13.38
N GLY A 28 -9.49 -13.42 -13.61
CA GLY A 28 -8.90 -13.45 -14.95
C GLY A 28 -8.75 -12.07 -15.59
N GLU A 29 -9.05 -10.99 -14.88
CA GLU A 29 -8.97 -9.62 -15.37
C GLU A 29 -7.58 -9.02 -15.19
N LYS A 30 -7.25 -8.02 -16.01
CA LYS A 30 -6.00 -7.27 -15.89
C LYS A 30 -6.02 -6.42 -14.62
N MET A 31 -5.07 -6.67 -13.71
CA MET A 31 -4.91 -5.92 -12.47
C MET A 31 -4.50 -4.48 -12.76
N PHE A 32 -5.04 -3.54 -11.97
CA PHE A 32 -4.63 -2.15 -12.00
C PHE A 32 -3.15 -2.01 -11.61
N LEU A 33 -2.34 -1.39 -12.48
CA LEU A 33 -0.88 -1.41 -12.39
C LEU A 33 -0.34 -0.94 -11.02
N PRO A 34 -0.76 0.21 -10.46
CA PRO A 34 -0.30 0.65 -9.14
C PRO A 34 -0.63 -0.30 -7.98
N GLY A 35 -1.67 -1.14 -8.12
CA GLY A 35 -2.03 -2.10 -7.08
C GLY A 35 -1.32 -3.44 -7.20
N ARG A 36 -0.55 -3.68 -8.27
CA ARG A 36 0.14 -4.97 -8.47
C ARG A 36 1.29 -5.13 -7.47
N MET A 37 1.54 -6.36 -7.04
CA MET A 37 2.73 -6.66 -6.23
C MET A 37 4.03 -6.26 -6.94
N SER A 38 4.10 -6.33 -8.27
CA SER A 38 5.26 -5.87 -9.04
C SER A 38 5.51 -4.35 -8.96
N ALA A 39 4.49 -3.55 -8.66
CA ALA A 39 4.58 -2.11 -8.47
C ALA A 39 4.60 -1.71 -6.97
N PHE A 40 4.58 -2.68 -6.06
CA PHE A 40 4.44 -2.43 -4.62
C PHE A 40 5.54 -1.53 -4.08
N VAL A 41 6.80 -1.82 -4.43
CA VAL A 41 7.97 -1.05 -3.99
C VAL A 41 7.88 0.42 -4.44
N PRO A 42 7.78 0.74 -5.75
CA PRO A 42 7.73 2.15 -6.17
C PRO A 42 6.49 2.88 -5.63
N VAL A 43 5.34 2.21 -5.54
CA VAL A 43 4.10 2.84 -5.08
C VAL A 43 4.12 3.12 -3.56
N ASN A 44 4.70 2.25 -2.74
CA ASN A 44 4.86 2.49 -1.29
C ASN A 44 6.04 3.42 -0.96
N THR A 45 7.03 3.54 -1.84
CA THR A 45 8.18 4.43 -1.63
C THR A 45 7.75 5.90 -1.60
N ILE A 46 6.79 6.29 -2.46
CA ILE A 46 6.28 7.67 -2.55
C ILE A 46 5.66 8.16 -1.22
N PRO A 47 4.65 7.49 -0.64
CA PRO A 47 4.07 7.91 0.63
C PRO A 47 5.08 7.84 1.77
N THR A 48 5.97 6.83 1.78
CA THR A 48 7.03 6.72 2.80
C THR A 48 7.96 7.93 2.77
N ALA A 49 8.45 8.32 1.58
CA ALA A 49 9.28 9.51 1.42
C ALA A 49 8.51 10.79 1.81
N GLY A 50 7.24 10.89 1.42
CA GLY A 50 6.38 12.00 1.78
C GLY A 50 6.20 12.14 3.31
N MET A 51 5.97 11.04 4.01
CA MET A 51 5.88 10.97 5.46
C MET A 51 7.18 11.41 6.16
N LEU A 52 8.34 11.04 5.63
CA LEU A 52 9.65 11.46 6.14
C LEU A 52 9.89 12.97 5.97
N LEU A 53 9.39 13.55 4.88
CA LEU A 53 9.53 14.98 4.56
C LEU A 53 8.41 15.84 5.19
N ALA A 54 7.43 15.22 5.85
CA ALA A 54 6.26 15.91 6.39
C ALA A 54 6.60 16.72 7.65
N SER A 55 6.63 18.05 7.53
CA SER A 55 6.97 18.95 8.65
C SER A 55 5.74 19.48 9.40
N SER A 56 4.56 19.56 8.78
CA SER A 56 3.33 20.08 9.40
C SER A 56 2.34 18.96 9.74
N PRO A 57 1.47 19.10 10.77
CA PRO A 57 0.43 18.12 11.07
C PRO A 57 -0.50 17.84 9.88
N ALA A 58 -0.84 18.87 9.11
CA ALA A 58 -1.65 18.74 7.89
C ALA A 58 -0.94 17.89 6.82
N SER A 59 0.36 18.11 6.62
CA SER A 59 1.17 17.29 5.70
C SER A 59 1.28 15.85 6.20
N THR A 60 1.46 15.63 7.51
CA THR A 60 1.46 14.28 8.10
C THR A 60 0.14 13.54 7.83
N VAL A 61 -1.00 14.19 8.06
CA VAL A 61 -2.33 13.63 7.79
C VAL A 61 -2.50 13.31 6.30
N PHE A 62 -2.09 14.21 5.41
CA PHE A 62 -2.14 14.00 3.97
C PHE A 62 -1.36 12.76 3.54
N TRP A 63 -0.12 12.60 4.03
CA TRP A 63 0.70 11.45 3.67
C TRP A 63 0.22 10.15 4.29
N GLN A 64 -0.35 10.18 5.50
CA GLN A 64 -1.00 9.01 6.09
C GLN A 64 -2.24 8.58 5.31
N TRP A 65 -3.03 9.54 4.85
CA TRP A 65 -4.16 9.27 3.98
C TRP A 65 -3.73 8.59 2.66
N ILE A 66 -2.65 9.07 2.02
CA ILE A 66 -2.08 8.41 0.83
C ILE A 66 -1.58 7.00 1.18
N ASN A 67 -0.87 6.83 2.29
CA ASN A 67 -0.35 5.54 2.74
C ASN A 67 -1.48 4.49 2.89
N GLN A 68 -2.56 4.85 3.59
CA GLN A 68 -3.71 3.95 3.75
C GLN A 68 -4.47 3.71 2.44
N SER A 69 -4.52 4.70 1.55
CA SER A 69 -5.10 4.56 0.21
C SER A 69 -4.35 3.51 -0.62
N VAL A 70 -3.00 3.54 -0.57
CA VAL A 70 -2.14 2.56 -1.23
C VAL A 70 -2.36 1.16 -0.66
N ASN A 71 -2.42 1.02 0.67
CA ASN A 71 -2.68 -0.27 1.32
C ASN A 71 -4.03 -0.87 0.90
N VAL A 72 -5.10 -0.06 0.90
CA VAL A 72 -6.42 -0.52 0.44
C VAL A 72 -6.40 -0.88 -1.04
N LEU A 73 -5.71 -0.10 -1.87
CA LEU A 73 -5.58 -0.40 -3.30
C LEU A 73 -4.87 -1.73 -3.54
N CYS A 74 -3.73 -1.96 -2.88
CA CYS A 74 -3.00 -3.22 -2.98
C CYS A 74 -3.85 -4.40 -2.49
N ASN A 75 -4.57 -4.26 -1.37
CA ASN A 75 -5.44 -5.32 -0.87
C ASN A 75 -6.62 -5.59 -1.82
N TYR A 76 -7.22 -4.55 -2.41
CA TYR A 76 -8.31 -4.71 -3.38
C TYR A 76 -7.85 -5.41 -4.67
N VAL A 77 -6.66 -5.05 -5.17
CA VAL A 77 -6.13 -5.60 -6.42
C VAL A 77 -5.58 -7.01 -6.26
N ASN A 78 -5.05 -7.38 -5.08
CA ASN A 78 -4.47 -8.70 -4.82
C ASN A 78 -5.38 -9.61 -3.97
N ARG A 79 -6.68 -9.30 -3.93
CA ARG A 79 -7.65 -10.06 -3.14
C ARG A 79 -7.76 -11.52 -3.60
N SER A 80 -8.04 -12.40 -2.65
CA SER A 80 -8.21 -13.84 -2.95
C SER A 80 -9.60 -14.19 -3.49
N GLY A 81 -10.58 -13.27 -3.43
CA GLY A 81 -11.97 -13.51 -3.81
C GLY A 81 -12.40 -12.73 -5.06
N ALA A 82 -13.33 -13.29 -5.84
CA ALA A 82 -13.90 -12.59 -7.00
C ALA A 82 -14.86 -11.47 -6.59
N ALA A 83 -15.73 -11.76 -5.60
CA ALA A 83 -16.71 -10.82 -5.08
C ALA A 83 -16.07 -9.82 -4.11
N VAL A 84 -16.56 -8.59 -4.15
CA VAL A 84 -16.13 -7.51 -3.28
C VAL A 84 -17.34 -6.81 -2.70
N ASP A 85 -17.39 -6.74 -1.37
CA ASP A 85 -18.32 -5.85 -0.69
C ASP A 85 -17.71 -4.45 -0.57
N THR A 86 -18.20 -3.52 -1.39
CA THR A 86 -17.78 -2.12 -1.39
C THR A 86 -18.03 -1.45 -0.04
N THR A 87 -19.06 -1.87 0.70
CA THR A 87 -19.37 -1.32 2.03
C THR A 87 -18.28 -1.70 3.02
N GLN A 88 -17.86 -2.97 3.01
CA GLN A 88 -16.76 -3.45 3.85
C GLN A 88 -15.45 -2.73 3.52
N ILE A 89 -15.15 -2.50 2.24
CA ILE A 89 -13.96 -1.73 1.84
C ILE A 89 -14.04 -0.29 2.34
N ALA A 90 -15.18 0.38 2.15
CA ALA A 90 -15.34 1.77 2.58
C ALA A 90 -15.21 1.91 4.10
N GLN A 91 -15.80 0.99 4.87
CA GLN A 91 -15.67 0.95 6.32
C GLN A 91 -14.23 0.70 6.76
N ALA A 92 -13.58 -0.33 6.20
CA ALA A 92 -12.20 -0.66 6.52
C ALA A 92 -11.26 0.51 6.18
N TYR A 93 -11.48 1.18 5.05
CA TYR A 93 -10.70 2.34 4.64
C TYR A 93 -10.89 3.54 5.57
N GLY A 94 -12.13 3.89 5.91
CA GLY A 94 -12.42 4.98 6.83
C GLY A 94 -11.82 4.74 8.21
N LEU A 95 -11.92 3.52 8.73
CA LEU A 95 -11.29 3.12 9.99
C LEU A 95 -9.76 3.19 9.92
N ALA A 96 -9.15 2.65 8.87
CA ALA A 96 -7.70 2.67 8.70
C ALA A 96 -7.15 4.11 8.63
N VAL A 97 -7.77 4.97 7.82
CA VAL A 97 -7.40 6.39 7.71
C VAL A 97 -7.58 7.11 9.05
N GLY A 98 -8.71 6.90 9.72
CA GLY A 98 -9.02 7.55 10.99
C GLY A 98 -8.02 7.19 12.10
N VAL A 99 -7.74 5.89 12.26
CA VAL A 99 -6.78 5.38 13.25
C VAL A 99 -5.38 5.88 12.93
N SER A 100 -4.93 5.72 11.68
CA SER A 100 -3.57 6.10 11.28
C SER A 100 -3.32 7.61 11.44
N CYS A 101 -4.26 8.46 10.98
CA CYS A 101 -4.15 9.91 11.19
C CYS A 101 -4.15 10.30 12.68
N SER A 102 -4.98 9.65 13.49
CA SER A 102 -5.07 9.92 14.93
C SER A 102 -3.77 9.57 15.65
N ILE A 103 -3.18 8.40 15.36
CA ILE A 103 -1.90 7.98 15.94
C ILE A 103 -0.78 8.91 15.49
N ALA A 104 -0.71 9.24 14.19
CA ALA A 104 0.36 10.09 13.66
C ALA A 104 0.35 11.50 14.28
N VAL A 105 -0.83 12.13 14.39
CA VAL A 105 -0.96 13.45 15.02
C VAL A 105 -0.71 13.37 16.53
N GLY A 106 -1.22 12.33 17.20
CA GLY A 106 -1.00 12.11 18.63
C GLY A 106 0.48 11.90 18.96
N ALA A 107 1.15 11.01 18.24
CA ALA A 107 2.58 10.74 18.38
C ALA A 107 3.42 11.99 18.13
N LYS A 108 3.07 12.80 17.11
CA LYS A 108 3.77 14.08 16.84
C LYS A 108 3.69 15.04 18.03
N LYS A 109 2.48 15.26 18.57
CA LYS A 109 2.29 16.13 19.75
C LYS A 109 3.04 15.62 20.99
N LEU A 110 3.05 14.31 21.20
CA LEU A 110 3.78 13.69 22.33
C LEU A 110 5.29 13.88 22.17
N VAL A 111 5.82 13.71 20.96
CA VAL A 111 7.25 13.91 20.71
C VAL A 111 7.66 15.37 20.88
N GLU A 112 6.86 16.31 20.40
CA GLU A 112 7.14 17.76 20.53
C GLU A 112 7.09 18.27 21.98
N SER A 113 6.23 17.67 22.81
CA SER A 113 6.08 18.00 24.24
C SER A 113 7.05 17.24 25.15
N GLY A 114 7.72 16.20 24.65
CA GLY A 114 8.65 15.37 25.41
C GLY A 114 10.04 16.00 25.66
N PRO A 115 10.86 15.38 26.53
CA PRO A 115 12.23 15.80 26.79
C PRO A 115 13.13 15.66 25.54
N PRO A 116 14.32 16.30 25.50
CA PRO A 116 15.18 16.36 24.31
C PRO A 116 15.53 14.99 23.69
N MET A 117 15.58 13.93 24.49
CA MET A 117 15.81 12.56 24.00
C MET A 117 14.63 12.02 23.17
N VAL A 118 13.38 12.35 23.55
CA VAL A 118 12.17 11.92 22.84
C VAL A 118 12.00 12.70 21.54
N LYS A 119 12.39 13.98 21.51
CA LYS A 119 12.39 14.79 20.27
C LYS A 119 13.24 14.18 19.15
N ARG A 120 14.30 13.44 19.49
CA ARG A 120 15.12 12.69 18.51
C ARG A 120 14.38 11.53 17.85
N LEU A 121 13.29 11.06 18.46
CA LEU A 121 12.39 10.04 17.88
C LEU A 121 11.41 10.63 16.85
N GLY A 122 11.47 11.94 16.56
CA GLY A 122 10.58 12.61 15.59
C GLY A 122 10.56 11.96 14.20
N ILE A 123 11.67 11.39 13.75
CA ILE A 123 11.75 10.65 12.48
C ILE A 123 10.90 9.37 12.49
N ALA A 124 10.67 8.77 13.65
CA ALA A 124 9.89 7.54 13.79
C ALA A 124 8.37 7.79 13.91
N VAL A 125 7.94 9.04 14.14
CA VAL A 125 6.53 9.41 14.35
C VAL A 125 5.59 8.93 13.24
N PRO A 126 5.94 9.04 11.94
CA PRO A 126 5.06 8.56 10.88
C PRO A 126 4.91 7.03 10.83
N TYR A 127 5.85 6.29 11.40
CA TYR A 127 5.85 4.82 11.43
C TYR A 127 5.14 4.23 12.64
N ALA A 128 4.71 5.07 13.59
CA ALA A 128 3.88 4.63 14.70
C ALA A 128 2.43 4.31 14.30
N ALA A 129 2.01 4.75 13.10
CA ALA A 129 0.65 4.80 12.60
C ALA A 129 0.39 3.89 11.40
#